data_AF-C5Y373-F1
#
_entry.id   AF-C5Y373-F1
#
_cell.length_a   1.000
_cell.length_b   1.000
_cell.length_c   1.000
_cell.angle_alpha   90.00
_cell.angle_beta   90.00
_cell.angle_gamma   90.00
#
_symmetry.space_group_name_H-M   'P 1'
#
loop_
_entity.id
_entity.type
_entity.pdbx_description
1 polymer ?
#
loop_
_entity_poly.entity_id
_entity_poly.type
_entity_poly.pdbx_seq_one_letter_code
_entity_poly.pdbx_strand_id
1 'polypeptide(L)'
;MTSAMPALTIAALMALGKQATKKVFEWASSAPDMVRACGEVGRFLNDISAFKKGRKNKNDIMTSLECYMKEHGTTGKEAAASLLEMVDSAWRRMNKAFMEIDRTLLPAVNVAVINQARVIEVVYYGGNDGYT
;
A
#
# COMPACT_ATOMS: atom_id res chain seq x y z
N MET A 1 2.41 -0.78 10.92
CA MET A 1 1.51 -0.02 10.02
C MET A 1 0.25 -0.85 9.78
N THR A 2 -0.94 -0.31 10.04
CA THR A 2 -2.22 -0.97 9.77
C THR A 2 -2.64 -0.68 8.32
N SER A 3 -2.37 -1.57 7.37
CA SER A 3 -2.76 -1.37 5.95
C SER A 3 -3.67 -2.46 5.38
N ALA A 4 -3.92 -3.53 6.13
CA ALA A 4 -4.60 -4.75 5.68
C ALA A 4 -3.93 -5.49 4.49
N MET A 5 -2.91 -4.92 3.84
CA MET A 5 -2.31 -5.49 2.63
C MET A 5 -1.75 -6.90 2.77
N PRO A 6 -1.05 -7.28 3.87
CA PRO A 6 -0.62 -8.67 4.03
C PRO A 6 -1.80 -9.65 4.03
N ALA A 7 -2.88 -9.32 4.76
CA ALA A 7 -4.08 -10.17 4.81
C ALA A 7 -4.82 -10.22 3.47
N LEU A 8 -4.96 -9.08 2.79
CA LEU A 8 -5.58 -9.01 1.46
C LEU A 8 -4.75 -9.74 0.41
N THR A 9 -3.43 -9.74 0.51
CA THR A 9 -2.56 -10.53 -0.37
C THR A 9 -2.88 -12.01 -0.23
N ILE A 10 -2.94 -12.55 1.00
CA ILE A 10 -3.31 -13.94 1.24
C ILE A 10 -4.72 -14.24 0.73
N ALA A 11 -5.68 -13.34 0.97
CA ALA A 11 -7.06 -13.51 0.50
C ALA A 11 -7.15 -13.55 -1.03
N ALA A 12 -6.45 -12.65 -1.73
CA ALA A 12 -6.42 -12.61 -3.18
C ALA A 12 -5.79 -13.89 -3.78
N LEU A 13 -4.77 -14.46 -3.12
CA LEU A 13 -4.16 -15.71 -3.57
C LEU A 13 -5.12 -16.89 -3.52
N MET A 14 -6.06 -16.93 -2.57
CA MET A 14 -7.08 -18.00 -2.52
C MET A 14 -7.94 -18.04 -3.78
N ALA A 15 -8.12 -16.91 -4.47
CA ALA A 15 -8.87 -16.83 -5.72
C ALA A 15 -8.12 -17.39 -6.94
N LEU A 16 -6.80 -17.66 -6.84
CA LEU A 16 -5.98 -18.16 -7.95
C LEU A 16 -6.01 -19.70 -8.11
N GLY A 17 -6.74 -20.40 -7.24
CA GLY A 17 -6.91 -21.86 -7.32
C GLY A 17 -5.57 -22.60 -7.36
N LYS A 18 -5.39 -23.48 -8.37
CA LYS A 18 -4.19 -24.34 -8.49
C LYS A 18 -2.87 -23.56 -8.68
N GLN A 19 -2.93 -22.28 -9.08
CA GLN A 19 -1.74 -21.43 -9.22
C GLN A 19 -1.20 -20.94 -7.87
N ALA A 20 -2.03 -20.92 -6.83
CA ALA A 20 -1.63 -20.58 -5.47
C ALA A 20 -0.96 -21.77 -4.77
N THR A 21 0.25 -22.08 -5.21
CA THR A 21 1.04 -23.18 -4.64
C THR A 21 1.45 -22.88 -3.20
N LYS A 22 1.85 -23.93 -2.45
CA LYS A 22 2.42 -23.77 -1.09
C LYS A 22 3.55 -22.74 -1.05
N LYS A 23 4.45 -22.78 -2.04
CA LYS A 23 5.55 -21.82 -2.20
C LYS A 23 5.07 -20.37 -2.28
N VAL A 24 3.97 -20.11 -3.00
CA VAL A 24 3.37 -18.79 -3.13
C VAL A 24 2.80 -18.29 -1.79
N PHE A 25 2.10 -19.16 -1.06
CA PHE A 25 1.58 -18.81 0.27
C PHE A 25 2.69 -18.57 1.28
N GLU A 26 3.74 -19.39 1.29
CA GLU A 26 4.92 -19.21 2.16
C GLU A 26 5.62 -17.89 1.86
N TRP A 27 5.83 -17.58 0.57
CA TRP A 27 6.35 -16.28 0.14
C TRP A 27 5.48 -15.13 0.66
N ALA A 28 4.17 -15.15 0.41
CA ALA A 28 3.29 -14.05 0.82
C ALA A 28 3.18 -13.90 2.34
N SER A 29 3.16 -15.02 3.08
CA SER A 29 3.03 -15.04 4.55
C SER A 29 4.28 -14.49 5.25
N SER A 30 5.44 -14.53 4.60
CA SER A 30 6.66 -13.85 5.08
C SER A 30 6.57 -12.31 5.05
N ALA A 31 5.50 -11.77 4.43
CA ALA A 31 5.27 -10.36 4.19
C ALA A 31 6.51 -9.69 3.55
N PRO A 32 6.93 -10.11 2.35
CA PRO A 32 8.14 -9.62 1.71
C PRO A 32 8.06 -8.11 1.47
N ASP A 33 9.21 -7.47 1.23
CA ASP A 33 9.28 -6.01 1.08
C ASP A 33 8.28 -5.47 0.04
N MET A 34 8.05 -6.21 -1.06
CA MET A 34 7.06 -5.85 -2.06
C MET A 34 5.62 -5.74 -1.49
N VAL A 35 5.22 -6.66 -0.60
CA VAL A 35 3.90 -6.60 0.06
C VAL A 35 3.85 -5.44 1.06
N ARG A 36 4.95 -5.17 1.76
CA ARG A 36 5.05 -4.01 2.67
C ARG A 36 4.97 -2.69 1.91
N ALA A 37 5.66 -2.58 0.79
CA ALA A 37 5.64 -1.42 -0.11
C ALA A 37 4.23 -1.15 -0.66
N CYS A 38 3.49 -2.19 -1.06
CA CYS A 38 2.08 -2.05 -1.42
C CYS A 38 1.24 -1.51 -0.25
N GLY A 39 1.55 -1.95 0.97
CA GLY A 39 0.95 -1.41 2.21
C GLY A 39 1.24 0.05 2.45
N GLU A 40 2.45 0.50 2.18
CA GLU A 40 2.87 1.89 2.29
C GLU A 40 2.14 2.78 1.28
N VAL A 41 2.07 2.37 0.00
CA VAL A 41 1.29 3.06 -1.04
C VAL A 41 -0.16 3.23 -0.58
N GLY A 42 -0.79 2.14 -0.12
CA GLY A 42 -2.15 2.14 0.43
C GLY A 42 -2.35 3.11 1.59
N ARG A 43 -1.50 3.00 2.61
CA ARG A 43 -1.65 3.79 3.84
C ARG A 43 -1.42 5.28 3.57
N PHE A 44 -0.36 5.64 2.84
CA PHE A 44 -0.03 7.04 2.61
C PHE A 44 -1.07 7.74 1.74
N LEU A 45 -1.54 7.11 0.67
CA LEU A 45 -2.59 7.68 -0.18
C LEU A 45 -3.92 7.81 0.58
N ASN A 46 -4.28 6.82 1.41
CA ASN A 46 -5.46 6.90 2.26
C ASN A 46 -5.38 8.08 3.25
N ASP A 47 -4.25 8.23 3.94
CA ASP A 47 -4.08 9.26 4.96
C ASP A 47 -4.04 10.68 4.33
N ILE A 48 -3.41 10.83 3.16
CA ILE A 48 -3.45 12.09 2.38
C ILE A 48 -4.89 12.44 1.99
N SER A 49 -5.65 11.45 1.51
CA SER A 49 -7.04 11.64 1.11
C SER A 49 -7.92 12.05 2.28
N ALA A 50 -7.78 11.37 3.43
CA ALA A 50 -8.51 11.69 4.64
C ALA A 50 -8.23 13.13 5.12
N PHE A 51 -6.97 13.57 5.04
CA PHE A 51 -6.59 14.96 5.33
C PHE A 51 -7.25 15.95 4.37
N LYS A 52 -7.16 15.71 3.05
CA LYS A 52 -7.74 16.61 2.03
C LYS A 52 -9.26 16.74 2.16
N LYS A 53 -9.95 15.66 2.52
CA LYS A 53 -11.40 15.69 2.74
C LYS A 53 -11.80 16.22 4.12
N GLY A 54 -10.85 16.40 5.04
CA GLY A 54 -11.14 16.75 6.44
C GLY A 54 -11.95 15.68 7.18
N ARG A 55 -11.81 14.40 6.79
CA ARG A 55 -12.71 13.29 7.18
C ARG A 55 -12.13 12.32 8.21
N LYS A 56 -11.09 12.72 8.96
CA LYS A 56 -10.58 11.88 10.05
C LYS A 56 -11.65 11.76 11.15
N ASN A 57 -11.97 10.55 11.60
CA ASN A 57 -12.86 10.41 12.75
C ASN A 57 -12.15 10.91 14.00
N LYS A 58 -12.89 11.59 14.88
CA LYS A 58 -12.32 12.13 16.13
C LYS A 58 -11.71 11.06 17.05
N ASN A 59 -12.13 9.81 16.89
CA ASN A 59 -11.66 8.67 17.68
C ASN A 59 -10.52 7.89 16.99
N ASP A 60 -10.12 8.28 15.78
CA ASP A 60 -9.00 7.63 15.09
C ASP A 60 -7.66 8.06 15.70
N ILE A 61 -6.73 7.10 15.77
CA ILE A 61 -5.33 7.37 16.10
C ILE A 61 -4.69 8.30 15.06
N MET A 62 -3.49 8.80 15.35
CA MET A 62 -2.78 9.70 14.43
C MET A 62 -2.49 9.03 13.08
N THR A 63 -2.75 9.75 11.99
CA THR A 63 -2.39 9.33 10.63
C THR A 63 -0.90 9.50 10.39
N SER A 64 -0.35 8.86 9.36
CA SER A 64 1.04 9.08 8.94
C SER A 64 1.33 10.55 8.61
N LEU A 65 0.35 11.26 8.04
CA LEU A 65 0.46 12.68 7.74
C LEU A 65 0.57 13.53 9.01
N GLU A 66 -0.26 13.27 10.02
CA GLU A 66 -0.20 13.98 11.31
C GLU A 66 1.08 13.65 12.09
N CYS A 67 1.51 12.39 12.05
CA CYS A 67 2.80 11.99 12.62
C CYS A 67 3.96 12.77 11.97
N TYR A 68 3.97 12.85 10.63
CA TYR A 68 5.00 13.56 9.88
C TYR A 68 5.01 15.07 10.21
N MET A 69 3.84 15.71 10.25
CA MET A 69 3.70 17.11 10.67
C MET A 69 4.27 17.35 12.06
N LYS A 70 3.97 16.46 13.01
CA LYS A 70 4.42 16.58 14.40
C LYS A 70 5.93 16.37 14.53
N GLU A 71 6.48 15.39 13.82
CA GLU A 71 7.90 15.03 13.89
C GLU A 71 8.79 16.09 13.23
N HIS A 72 8.33 16.68 12.13
CA HIS A 72 9.13 17.60 11.33
C HIS A 72 8.71 19.07 11.42
N GLY A 73 7.66 19.39 12.20
CA GLY A 73 7.15 20.76 12.35
C GLY A 73 6.57 21.34 11.05
N THR A 74 6.12 20.49 10.12
CA THR A 74 5.66 20.90 8.80
C THR A 74 4.17 21.22 8.76
N THR A 75 3.76 21.97 7.74
CA THR A 75 2.35 22.11 7.38
C THR A 75 1.79 20.81 6.81
N GLY A 76 0.45 20.68 6.77
CA GLY A 76 -0.18 19.49 6.17
C GLY A 76 0.07 19.35 4.66
N LYS A 77 0.31 20.46 3.94
CA LYS A 77 0.67 20.41 2.51
C LYS A 77 2.07 19.87 2.29
N GLU A 78 3.03 20.32 3.10
CA GLU A 78 4.41 19.83 3.06
C GLU A 78 4.47 18.34 3.46
N ALA A 79 3.77 17.96 4.53
CA ALA A 79 3.68 16.55 4.93
C ALA A 79 3.05 15.68 3.84
N ALA A 80 1.97 16.14 3.19
CA ALA A 80 1.37 15.42 2.08
C ALA A 80 2.34 15.26 0.90
N ALA A 81 3.14 16.28 0.57
CA ALA A 81 4.16 16.18 -0.48
C ALA A 81 5.22 15.14 -0.12
N SER A 82 5.74 15.14 1.11
CA SER A 82 6.72 14.15 1.57
C SER A 82 6.17 12.72 1.57
N LEU A 83 4.90 12.52 1.96
CA LEU A 83 4.26 11.22 1.85
C LEU A 83 4.10 10.75 0.39
N LEU A 84 3.84 11.65 -0.57
CA LEU A 84 3.83 11.30 -1.99
C LEU A 84 5.21 10.86 -2.50
N GLU A 85 6.29 11.48 -2.03
CA GLU A 85 7.65 11.01 -2.33
C GLU A 85 7.91 9.60 -1.76
N MET A 86 7.35 9.30 -0.58
CA MET A 86 7.41 7.96 -0.01
C MET A 86 6.58 6.94 -0.82
N VAL A 87 5.44 7.34 -1.37
CA VAL A 87 4.64 6.53 -2.31
C VAL A 87 5.46 6.21 -3.57
N ASP A 88 6.11 7.21 -4.17
CA ASP A 88 6.99 7.02 -5.33
C ASP A 88 8.15 6.06 -5.03
N SER A 89 8.75 6.20 -3.84
CA SER A 89 9.80 5.29 -3.37
C SER A 89 9.30 3.86 -3.21
N ALA A 90 8.11 3.67 -2.63
CA ALA A 90 7.49 2.35 -2.49
C ALA A 90 7.19 1.71 -3.86
N TRP A 91 6.70 2.48 -4.84
CA TRP A 91 6.55 2.00 -6.22
C TRP A 91 7.86 1.57 -6.85
N ARG A 92 8.94 2.35 -6.68
CA ARG A 92 10.27 1.98 -7.19
C ARG A 92 10.78 0.68 -6.57
N ARG A 93 10.56 0.46 -5.28
CA ARG A 93 10.90 -0.80 -4.61
C ARG A 93 10.09 -1.97 -5.15
N MET A 94 8.78 -1.82 -5.32
CA MET A 94 7.94 -2.86 -5.94
C MET A 94 8.42 -3.19 -7.36
N ASN A 95 8.68 -2.18 -8.18
CA ASN A 95 9.15 -2.38 -9.55
C ASN A 95 10.50 -3.09 -9.60
N LYS A 96 11.45 -2.71 -8.74
CA LYS A 96 12.75 -3.41 -8.65
C LYS A 96 12.55 -4.87 -8.24
N ALA A 97 11.81 -5.11 -7.16
CA ALA A 97 11.54 -6.47 -6.67
C ALA A 97 10.82 -7.32 -7.72
N PHE A 98 9.94 -6.73 -8.52
CA PHE A 98 9.24 -7.42 -9.60
C PHE A 98 10.18 -7.90 -10.71
N MET A 99 11.24 -7.15 -11.00
CA MET A 99 12.25 -7.53 -11.98
C MET A 99 13.19 -8.64 -11.46
N GLU A 100 13.42 -8.69 -10.15
CA GLU A 100 14.38 -9.60 -9.49
C GLU A 100 13.73 -10.89 -8.97
N ILE A 101 12.40 -10.96 -8.87
CA ILE A 101 11.70 -12.09 -8.26
C ILE A 101 11.77 -13.37 -9.11
N ASP A 102 11.70 -14.51 -8.43
CA ASP A 102 11.50 -15.81 -9.06
C ASP A 102 10.26 -15.79 -9.96
N ARG A 103 10.46 -16.09 -11.25
CA ARG A 103 9.42 -16.07 -12.28
C ARG A 103 8.24 -16.99 -11.98
N THR A 104 8.45 -18.03 -11.19
CA THR A 104 7.38 -18.93 -10.74
C THR A 104 6.36 -18.24 -9.82
N LEU A 105 6.73 -17.10 -9.20
CA LEU A 105 5.86 -16.30 -8.35
C LEU A 105 5.12 -15.19 -9.12
N LEU A 106 5.49 -14.89 -10.36
CA LEU A 106 4.95 -13.73 -11.11
C LEU A 106 3.43 -13.71 -11.26
N PRO A 107 2.74 -14.83 -11.57
CA PRO A 107 1.28 -14.80 -11.66
C PRO A 107 0.62 -14.37 -10.34
N ALA A 108 1.14 -14.89 -9.23
CA ALA A 108 0.67 -14.57 -7.89
C ALA A 108 0.95 -13.11 -7.51
N VAL A 109 2.17 -12.65 -7.74
CA VAL A 109 2.61 -11.27 -7.47
C VAL A 109 1.81 -10.25 -8.27
N ASN A 110 1.57 -10.52 -9.55
CA ASN A 110 0.80 -9.63 -10.41
C ASN A 110 -0.62 -9.40 -9.88
N VAL A 111 -1.32 -10.48 -9.54
CA VAL A 111 -2.71 -10.38 -9.09
C VAL A 111 -2.79 -9.89 -7.64
N ALA A 112 -1.99 -10.48 -6.75
CA ALA A 112 -2.13 -10.26 -5.31
C ALA A 112 -1.35 -9.05 -4.79
N VAL A 113 -0.48 -8.41 -5.56
CA VAL A 113 0.28 -7.23 -5.08
C VAL A 113 0.25 -6.09 -6.08
N ILE A 114 0.73 -6.30 -7.32
CA ILE A 114 0.86 -5.21 -8.30
C ILE A 114 -0.50 -4.64 -8.69
N ASN A 115 -1.47 -5.50 -9.00
CA ASN A 115 -2.83 -5.03 -9.32
C ASN A 115 -3.51 -4.40 -8.10
N GLN A 116 -3.23 -4.86 -6.88
CA GLN A 116 -3.75 -4.20 -5.67
C GLN A 116 -3.18 -2.78 -5.54
N ALA A 117 -1.87 -2.58 -5.69
CA ALA A 117 -1.25 -1.26 -5.68
C ALA A 117 -1.86 -0.33 -6.75
N ARG A 118 -2.15 -0.84 -7.95
CA ARG A 118 -2.84 -0.07 -8.99
C ARG A 118 -4.27 0.31 -8.62
N VAL A 119 -5.02 -0.60 -8.00
CA VAL A 119 -6.39 -0.31 -7.53
C VAL A 119 -6.37 0.79 -6.46
N ILE A 120 -5.41 0.75 -5.55
CA ILE A 120 -5.23 1.77 -4.51
C ILE A 120 -5.05 3.17 -5.13
N GLU A 121 -4.21 3.30 -6.16
CA GLU A 121 -4.01 4.55 -6.90
C GLU A 121 -5.33 5.08 -7.47
N VAL A 122 -6.15 4.20 -8.04
CA VAL A 122 -7.46 4.57 -8.59
C VAL A 122 -8.42 5.01 -7.50
N VAL A 123 -8.49 4.26 -6.39
CA VAL A 123 -9.39 4.54 -5.26
C VAL A 123 -9.08 5.91 -4.64
N TYR A 124 -7.80 6.27 -4.52
CA TYR A 124 -7.38 7.54 -3.91
C TYR A 124 -6.98 8.61 -4.92
N TYR A 125 -7.31 8.42 -6.19
CA TYR A 125 -6.91 9.31 -7.28
C TYR A 125 -7.30 10.76 -7.03
N GLY A 126 -6.38 11.69 -7.28
CA GLY A 126 -6.59 13.12 -7.06
C GLY A 126 -6.72 13.53 -5.59
N GLY A 127 -6.49 12.62 -4.64
CA GLY A 127 -6.80 12.84 -3.22
C GLY A 127 -8.28 12.67 -2.90
N ASN A 128 -9.04 11.99 -3.76
CA ASN A 128 -10.38 11.50 -3.42
C ASN A 128 -10.27 10.30 -2.47
N ASP A 129 -11.38 9.93 -1.84
CA ASP A 129 -11.55 8.67 -1.12
C ASP A 129 -12.67 7.93 -1.84
N GLY A 130 -12.34 6.82 -2.49
CA GLY A 130 -13.29 6.03 -3.26
C GLY A 130 -14.20 5.16 -2.39
N TYR A 131 -13.92 5.03 -1.09
CA TYR A 131 -14.76 4.26 -0.17
C TYR A 131 -15.88 5.09 0.47
N THR A 132 -15.67 6.41 0.62
CA THR A 132 -16.63 7.35 1.24
C THR A 132 -16.64 8.71 0.56
#